data_AF-A0A061J5T9-F1
#
_entry.id   AF-A0A061J5T9-F1
#
_cell.length_a   1.000
_cell.length_b   1.000
_cell.length_c   1.000
_cell.angle_alpha   90.00
_cell.angle_beta   90.00
_cell.angle_gamma   90.00
#
_symmetry.space_group_name_H-M   'P 1'
#
loop_
_entity.id
_entity.type
_entity.pdbx_description
1 polymer ?
#
loop_
_entity_poly.entity_id
_entity_poly.type
_entity_poly.pdbx_seq_one_letter_code
_entity_poly.pdbx_strand_id
1 'polypeptide(L)'
;MEKQLHLIASDFVAFYREVSRHSVLTPEGLNMEAFQAVFDRMHVEYLHYAGSSSTQPFHVEVVENVLQLAAAYLSLPTDVSSTSRAFGLYLVFFLYALQPSIETSPVKVRVALGTLQSYLDDIADSVEDAKPQPAFAAQLGRRVTDGEKRILLALHKAGAWHIMPFVDISLHLQTLLKVHDAEGVPLGRGGAKTQQPQHQMANAVESDTTLSRELGAYEAMKRRLGLDDALGGS
;
A
#
# COMPACT_ATOMS: atom_id res chain seq x y z
N MET A 1 -5.69 -15.54 -12.72
CA MET A 1 -5.73 -14.34 -11.87
C MET A 1 -4.54 -14.28 -10.90
N GLU A 2 -4.40 -15.22 -9.94
CA GLU A 2 -3.30 -15.15 -8.95
C GLU A 2 -1.89 -15.12 -9.54
N LYS A 3 -1.58 -15.94 -10.56
CA LYS A 3 -0.27 -15.92 -11.23
C LYS A 3 0.05 -14.57 -11.87
N GLN A 4 -0.95 -13.94 -12.46
CA GLN A 4 -0.80 -12.62 -13.09
C GLN A 4 -0.58 -11.53 -12.05
N LEU A 5 -1.34 -11.59 -10.95
CA LEU A 5 -1.18 -10.67 -9.83
C LEU A 5 0.22 -10.76 -9.21
N HIS A 6 0.77 -11.98 -9.10
CA HIS A 6 2.16 -12.20 -8.65
C HIS A 6 3.20 -11.61 -9.62
N LEU A 7 2.99 -11.73 -10.94
CA LEU A 7 3.90 -11.15 -11.93
C LEU A 7 3.92 -9.63 -11.82
N ILE A 8 2.76 -8.98 -11.81
CA ILE A 8 2.66 -7.51 -11.64
C ILE A 8 3.29 -7.08 -10.32
N ALA A 9 3.04 -7.82 -9.22
CA ALA A 9 3.66 -7.52 -7.93
C ALA A 9 5.18 -7.68 -7.98
N SER A 10 5.73 -8.67 -8.68
CA SER A 10 7.18 -8.86 -8.84
C SER A 10 7.82 -7.70 -9.60
N ASP A 11 7.17 -7.23 -10.67
CA ASP A 11 7.62 -6.06 -11.43
C ASP A 11 7.57 -4.78 -10.57
N PHE A 12 6.52 -4.63 -9.75
CA PHE A 12 6.44 -3.52 -8.80
C PHE A 12 7.52 -3.59 -7.71
N VAL A 13 7.87 -4.78 -7.22
CA VAL A 13 8.97 -4.98 -6.27
C VAL A 13 10.31 -4.62 -6.92
N ALA A 14 10.54 -5.05 -8.16
CA ALA A 14 11.73 -4.69 -8.91
C ALA A 14 11.82 -3.16 -9.11
N PHE A 15 10.70 -2.52 -9.44
CA PHE A 15 10.63 -1.06 -9.55
C PHE A 15 10.89 -0.38 -8.20
N TYR A 16 10.25 -0.83 -7.13
CA TYR A 16 10.46 -0.33 -5.77
C TYR A 16 11.94 -0.41 -5.35
N ARG A 17 12.59 -1.55 -5.65
CA ARG A 17 14.02 -1.76 -5.41
C ARG A 17 14.87 -0.75 -6.19
N GLU A 18 14.55 -0.50 -7.46
CA GLU A 18 15.31 0.42 -8.31
C GLU A 18 15.14 1.88 -7.87
N VAL A 19 13.91 2.32 -7.56
CA VAL A 19 13.62 3.66 -7.02
C VAL A 19 14.34 3.85 -5.67
N SER A 20 14.38 2.82 -4.84
CA SER A 20 15.15 2.83 -3.58
C SER A 20 16.65 2.92 -3.83
N ARG A 21 17.20 2.16 -4.80
CA ARG A 21 18.62 2.17 -5.17
C ARG A 21 19.08 3.52 -5.69
N HIS A 22 18.22 4.23 -6.40
CA HIS A 22 18.46 5.60 -6.86
C HIS A 22 18.20 6.67 -5.78
N SER A 23 17.91 6.27 -4.53
CA SER A 23 17.64 7.17 -3.40
C SER A 23 16.47 8.14 -3.64
N VAL A 24 15.54 7.75 -4.53
CA VAL A 24 14.35 8.56 -4.87
C VAL A 24 13.31 8.49 -3.76
N LEU A 25 13.19 7.38 -3.02
CA LEU A 25 12.28 7.28 -1.86
C LEU A 25 12.84 7.94 -0.58
N THR A 26 13.34 9.17 -0.72
CA THR A 26 13.82 10.02 0.38
C THR A 26 13.10 11.37 0.34
N PRO A 27 12.98 12.10 1.45
CA PRO A 27 12.31 13.41 1.45
C PRO A 27 12.93 14.39 0.46
N GLU A 28 14.26 14.34 0.27
CA GLU A 28 15.00 15.21 -0.63
C GLU A 28 15.00 14.69 -2.07
N GLY A 29 14.93 13.37 -2.26
CA GLY A 29 15.01 12.72 -3.57
C GLY A 29 13.67 12.56 -4.27
N LEU A 30 12.55 12.51 -3.54
CA LEU A 30 11.25 12.22 -4.14
C LEU A 30 10.67 13.46 -4.82
N ASN A 31 10.67 13.44 -6.14
CA ASN A 31 9.94 14.39 -6.97
C ASN A 31 9.44 13.71 -8.26
N MET A 32 8.58 14.41 -9.01
CA MET A 32 7.93 13.87 -10.20
C MET A 32 8.95 13.42 -11.26
N GLU A 33 9.94 14.26 -11.55
CA GLU A 33 10.93 14.00 -12.60
C GLU A 33 11.84 12.83 -12.24
N ALA A 34 12.29 12.76 -10.98
CA ALA A 34 13.13 11.67 -10.49
C ALA A 34 12.40 10.33 -10.50
N PHE A 35 11.12 10.31 -10.09
CA PHE A 35 10.31 9.10 -10.15
C PHE A 35 10.03 8.68 -11.60
N GLN A 36 9.66 9.64 -12.46
CA GLN A 36 9.40 9.40 -13.88
C GLN A 36 10.62 8.81 -14.58
N ALA A 37 11.82 9.34 -14.32
CA ALA A 37 13.05 8.85 -14.96
C ALA A 37 13.30 7.35 -14.69
N VAL A 38 12.97 6.86 -13.50
CA VAL A 38 13.07 5.44 -13.18
C VAL A 38 11.89 4.66 -13.78
N PHE A 39 10.68 5.23 -13.73
CA PHE A 39 9.47 4.62 -14.29
C PHE A 39 9.62 4.36 -15.81
N ASP A 40 10.00 5.40 -16.57
CA ASP A 40 10.19 5.35 -18.02
C ASP A 40 11.29 4.34 -18.42
N ARG A 41 12.32 4.15 -17.57
CA ARG A 41 13.39 3.18 -17.80
C ARG A 41 12.96 1.73 -17.58
N MET A 42 12.01 1.52 -16.68
CA MET A 42 11.52 0.19 -16.31
C MET A 42 10.36 -0.27 -17.20
N HIS A 43 9.72 0.62 -17.96
CA HIS A 43 8.63 0.34 -18.89
C HIS A 43 7.45 -0.44 -18.27
N VAL A 44 7.18 -0.20 -16.98
CA VAL A 44 6.21 -0.96 -16.16
C VAL A 44 4.80 -0.92 -16.75
N GLU A 45 4.42 0.19 -17.37
CA GLU A 45 3.15 0.38 -18.07
C GLU A 45 3.01 -0.51 -19.30
N TYR A 46 4.07 -0.63 -20.12
CA TYR A 46 4.04 -1.41 -21.35
C TYR A 46 4.00 -2.91 -21.07
N LEU A 47 4.58 -3.34 -19.95
CA LEU A 47 4.56 -4.74 -19.53
C LEU A 47 3.16 -5.26 -19.23
N HIS A 48 2.23 -4.38 -18.85
CA HIS A 48 0.92 -4.81 -18.35
C HIS A 48 -0.27 -4.32 -19.18
N TYR A 49 -0.12 -3.26 -19.97
CA TYR A 49 -1.21 -2.76 -20.82
C TYR A 49 -1.30 -3.42 -22.19
N ALA A 50 -0.41 -4.38 -22.48
CA ALA A 50 -0.48 -5.16 -23.72
C ALA A 50 -1.76 -6.03 -23.77
N GLY A 51 -2.55 -5.84 -24.81
CA GLY A 51 -3.71 -6.66 -25.12
C GLY A 51 -3.40 -7.83 -26.04
N SER A 52 -4.44 -8.62 -26.33
CA SER A 52 -4.36 -9.84 -27.12
C SER A 52 -4.40 -9.60 -28.63
N SER A 53 -4.90 -8.44 -29.08
CA SER A 53 -5.12 -8.14 -30.50
C SER A 53 -5.27 -6.65 -30.78
N SER A 54 -5.23 -6.25 -32.05
CA SER A 54 -5.52 -4.88 -32.49
C SER A 54 -6.93 -4.40 -32.14
N THR A 55 -7.87 -5.34 -31.96
CA THR A 55 -9.26 -5.06 -31.56
C THR A 55 -9.49 -5.10 -30.05
N GLN A 56 -8.54 -5.65 -29.30
CA GLN A 56 -8.52 -5.67 -27.84
C GLN A 56 -7.13 -5.23 -27.39
N PRO A 57 -6.81 -3.93 -27.50
CA PRO A 57 -5.46 -3.41 -27.28
C PRO A 57 -5.01 -3.53 -25.81
N PHE A 58 -5.94 -3.77 -24.89
CA PHE A 58 -5.69 -4.06 -23.47
C PHE A 58 -6.86 -4.85 -22.86
N HIS A 59 -6.65 -5.42 -21.67
CA HIS A 59 -7.72 -6.02 -20.88
C HIS A 59 -8.01 -5.17 -19.63
N VAL A 60 -9.26 -4.74 -19.46
CA VAL A 60 -9.71 -3.89 -18.33
C VAL A 60 -9.36 -4.52 -16.98
N GLU A 61 -9.51 -5.84 -16.84
CA GLU A 61 -9.16 -6.56 -15.61
C GLU A 61 -7.66 -6.46 -15.27
N VAL A 62 -6.77 -6.40 -16.28
CA VAL A 62 -5.33 -6.18 -16.03
C VAL A 62 -5.12 -4.77 -15.51
N VAL A 63 -5.74 -3.77 -16.15
CA VAL A 63 -5.65 -2.36 -15.74
C VAL A 63 -6.17 -2.18 -14.31
N GLU A 64 -7.30 -2.82 -13.97
CA GLU A 64 -7.83 -2.85 -12.60
C GLU A 64 -6.80 -3.44 -11.63
N ASN A 65 -6.26 -4.63 -11.90
CA ASN A 65 -5.28 -5.28 -11.02
C ASN A 65 -4.00 -4.44 -10.84
N VAL A 66 -3.49 -3.84 -11.91
CA VAL A 66 -2.33 -2.93 -11.89
C VAL A 66 -2.57 -1.73 -10.98
N LEU A 67 -3.73 -1.07 -11.13
CA LEU A 67 -4.09 0.08 -10.31
C LEU A 67 -4.38 -0.31 -8.85
N GLN A 68 -5.05 -1.43 -8.61
CA GLN A 68 -5.35 -1.89 -7.25
C GLN A 68 -4.10 -2.39 -6.51
N LEU A 69 -3.14 -3.04 -7.19
CA LEU A 69 -1.84 -3.39 -6.60
C LEU A 69 -1.04 -2.13 -6.23
N ALA A 70 -1.05 -1.12 -7.09
CA ALA A 70 -0.38 0.15 -6.80
C ALA A 70 -1.05 0.87 -5.61
N ALA A 71 -2.39 0.86 -5.56
CA ALA A 71 -3.15 1.42 -4.45
C ALA A 71 -2.98 0.64 -3.14
N ALA A 72 -2.68 -0.66 -3.19
CA ALA A 72 -2.44 -1.46 -1.98
C ALA A 72 -1.24 -0.94 -1.16
N TYR A 73 -0.23 -0.33 -1.79
CA TYR A 73 0.85 0.35 -1.06
C TYR A 73 0.37 1.51 -0.17
N LEU A 74 -0.72 2.18 -0.55
CA LEU A 74 -1.33 3.27 0.22
C LEU A 74 -1.97 2.79 1.52
N SER A 75 -2.41 1.52 1.55
CA SER A 75 -3.09 0.94 2.71
C SER A 75 -2.14 0.51 3.83
N LEU A 76 -0.84 0.46 3.54
CA LEU A 76 0.17 0.11 4.54
C LEU A 76 0.33 1.26 5.53
N PRO A 77 0.20 0.99 6.85
CA PRO A 77 0.48 2.01 7.85
C PRO A 77 1.92 2.51 7.74
N THR A 78 2.10 3.81 7.90
CA THR A 78 3.38 4.49 7.69
C THR A 78 4.42 4.12 8.75
N ASP A 79 3.96 3.68 9.92
CA ASP A 79 4.80 3.09 10.97
C ASP A 79 5.39 1.72 10.57
N VAL A 80 4.68 0.97 9.72
CA VAL A 80 5.15 -0.32 9.19
C VAL A 80 6.06 -0.07 8.00
N SER A 81 5.66 0.80 7.08
CA SER A 81 6.43 1.15 5.90
C SER A 81 6.40 2.65 5.65
N SER A 82 7.50 3.33 5.98
CA SER A 82 7.57 4.79 5.81
C SER A 82 7.47 5.19 4.32
N THR A 83 8.07 4.41 3.43
CA THR A 83 8.21 4.80 2.02
C THR A 83 7.13 4.25 1.10
N SER A 84 6.38 3.21 1.50
CA SER A 84 5.39 2.55 0.64
C SER A 84 4.30 3.49 0.17
N ARG A 85 3.77 4.34 1.06
CA ARG A 85 2.64 5.21 0.73
C ARG A 85 2.99 6.18 -0.38
N ALA A 86 4.12 6.87 -0.26
CA ALA A 86 4.57 7.82 -1.28
C ALA A 86 4.90 7.10 -2.59
N PHE A 87 5.59 5.95 -2.53
CA PHE A 87 5.82 5.12 -3.72
C PHE A 87 4.51 4.74 -4.42
N GLY A 88 3.54 4.23 -3.65
CA GLY A 88 2.23 3.84 -4.13
C GLY A 88 1.48 4.99 -4.79
N LEU A 89 1.51 6.18 -4.19
CA LEU A 89 0.82 7.35 -4.74
C LEU A 89 1.41 7.78 -6.09
N TYR A 90 2.72 7.84 -6.20
CA TYR A 90 3.40 8.17 -7.46
C TYR A 90 3.15 7.08 -8.50
N LEU A 91 3.25 5.81 -8.13
CA LEU A 91 2.98 4.70 -9.02
C LEU A 91 1.53 4.73 -9.55
N VAL A 92 0.54 4.95 -8.67
CA VAL A 92 -0.86 5.14 -9.07
C VAL A 92 -1.01 6.30 -10.03
N PHE A 93 -0.33 7.42 -9.79
CA PHE A 93 -0.40 8.59 -10.67
C PHE A 93 0.07 8.29 -12.09
N PHE A 94 1.26 7.71 -12.25
CA PHE A 94 1.79 7.38 -13.57
C PHE A 94 0.96 6.30 -14.28
N LEU A 95 0.58 5.24 -13.58
CA LEU A 95 -0.25 4.18 -14.16
C LEU A 95 -1.64 4.68 -14.56
N TYR A 96 -2.27 5.51 -13.73
CA TYR A 96 -3.57 6.10 -14.05
C TYR A 96 -3.49 7.04 -15.25
N ALA A 97 -2.43 7.85 -15.35
CA ALA A 97 -2.23 8.79 -16.46
C ALA A 97 -1.95 8.08 -17.80
N LEU A 98 -1.32 6.91 -17.75
CA LEU A 98 -0.93 6.13 -18.94
C LEU A 98 -1.91 5.02 -19.30
N GLN A 99 -3.06 4.94 -18.60
CA GLN A 99 -4.01 3.88 -18.88
C GLN A 99 -4.63 4.05 -20.29
N PRO A 100 -4.86 2.95 -21.02
CA PRO A 100 -5.37 3.02 -22.39
C PRO A 100 -6.77 3.64 -22.56
N SER A 101 -7.60 3.66 -21.51
CA SER A 101 -9.01 4.09 -21.58
C SER A 101 -9.27 5.51 -21.06
N ILE A 102 -8.23 6.32 -20.85
CA ILE A 102 -8.35 7.65 -20.24
C ILE A 102 -9.28 8.60 -21.02
N GLU A 103 -9.45 8.39 -22.32
CA GLU A 103 -10.25 9.26 -23.19
C GLU A 103 -11.78 9.01 -23.15
N THR A 104 -12.23 7.84 -22.68
CA THR A 104 -13.66 7.47 -22.72
C THR A 104 -14.25 7.26 -21.32
N SER A 105 -13.68 6.31 -20.58
CA SER A 105 -14.03 6.05 -19.19
C SER A 105 -12.83 5.36 -18.53
N PRO A 106 -11.96 6.11 -17.83
CA PRO A 106 -10.84 5.51 -17.13
C PRO A 106 -11.31 4.54 -16.04
N VAL A 107 -10.55 3.48 -15.86
CA VAL A 107 -10.66 2.58 -14.71
C VAL A 107 -10.32 3.38 -13.46
N LYS A 108 -11.28 3.44 -12.53
CA LYS A 108 -11.10 4.14 -11.26
C LYS A 108 -10.33 3.29 -10.26
N VAL A 109 -9.51 3.96 -9.47
CA VAL A 109 -8.75 3.36 -8.37
C VAL A 109 -9.68 3.22 -7.16
N ARG A 110 -9.84 1.99 -6.65
CA ARG A 110 -10.72 1.74 -5.50
C ARG A 110 -9.90 1.96 -4.26
N VAL A 111 -10.34 2.85 -3.39
CA VAL A 111 -9.60 3.19 -2.16
C VAL A 111 -10.56 3.20 -0.98
N ALA A 112 -10.12 2.59 0.12
CA ALA A 112 -10.87 2.61 1.36
C ALA A 112 -10.91 4.03 1.93
N LEU A 113 -12.07 4.45 2.42
CA LEU A 113 -12.26 5.77 3.02
C LEU A 113 -11.20 6.06 4.10
N GLY A 114 -10.92 5.08 4.97
CA GLY A 114 -9.92 5.21 6.04
C GLY A 114 -8.50 5.50 5.53
N THR A 115 -8.12 4.99 4.35
CA THR A 115 -6.81 5.26 3.74
C THR A 115 -6.68 6.73 3.32
N LEU A 116 -7.73 7.30 2.72
CA LEU A 116 -7.74 8.72 2.36
C LEU A 116 -7.86 9.63 3.58
N GLN A 117 -8.66 9.23 4.58
CA GLN A 117 -8.78 9.98 5.83
C GLN A 117 -7.44 10.09 6.56
N SER A 118 -6.72 8.97 6.73
CA SER A 118 -5.36 9.01 7.30
C SER A 118 -4.41 9.92 6.53
N TYR A 119 -4.55 10.01 5.21
CA TYR A 119 -3.75 10.93 4.39
C TYR A 119 -4.11 12.40 4.64
N LEU A 120 -5.39 12.69 4.82
CA LEU A 120 -5.89 14.04 5.09
C LEU A 120 -5.52 14.50 6.50
N ASP A 121 -5.59 13.61 7.48
CA ASP A 121 -5.19 13.86 8.87
C ASP A 121 -3.70 14.24 8.91
N ASP A 122 -2.82 13.51 8.21
CA ASP A 122 -1.40 13.85 8.11
C ASP A 122 -1.13 15.21 7.42
N ILE A 123 -2.00 15.64 6.50
CA ILE A 123 -1.91 16.98 5.88
C ILE A 123 -2.27 18.05 6.90
N ALA A 124 -3.33 17.84 7.68
CA ALA A 124 -3.77 18.78 8.72
C ALA A 124 -2.72 18.91 9.84
N ASP A 125 -2.18 17.79 10.31
CA ASP A 125 -1.11 17.73 11.32
C ASP A 125 0.20 18.37 10.85
N SER A 126 0.40 18.51 9.54
CA SER A 126 1.55 19.22 8.97
C SER A 126 1.38 20.74 8.99
N VAL A 127 0.16 21.26 9.18
CA VAL A 127 -0.20 22.69 9.16
C VAL A 127 -0.29 23.27 10.57
N GLU A 128 -0.70 22.46 11.56
CA GLU A 128 -0.77 22.87 12.97
C GLU A 128 0.57 22.59 13.70
N ASP A 129 1.01 23.55 14.52
CA ASP A 129 2.30 23.63 15.19
C ASP A 129 2.84 22.32 15.83
N ALA A 130 4.00 21.85 15.36
CA ALA A 130 4.92 21.06 16.20
C ALA A 130 6.37 21.38 15.85
N LYS A 131 7.14 21.84 16.87
CA LYS A 131 8.61 21.97 16.79
C LYS A 131 9.20 20.72 16.14
N PRO A 132 10.07 20.85 15.12
CA PRO A 132 10.56 19.69 14.38
C PRO A 132 11.37 18.81 15.34
N GLN A 133 10.85 17.62 15.68
CA GLN A 133 11.70 16.56 16.19
C GLN A 133 12.53 16.04 15.00
N PRO A 134 13.85 16.26 15.00
CA PRO A 134 14.68 16.11 13.80
C PRO A 134 14.76 14.67 13.27
N ALA A 135 14.48 13.66 14.09
CA ALA A 135 14.57 12.25 13.71
C ALA A 135 13.28 11.67 13.09
N PHE A 136 12.11 12.27 13.36
CA PHE A 136 10.81 11.80 12.87
C PHE A 136 10.23 12.68 11.75
N ALA A 137 10.70 13.93 11.62
CA ALA A 137 10.27 14.86 10.57
C ALA A 137 10.82 14.51 9.17
N ALA A 138 11.81 13.62 9.07
CA ALA A 138 12.48 13.24 7.81
C ALA A 138 11.98 11.90 7.23
N GLN A 139 10.87 11.35 7.74
CA GLN A 139 10.33 10.10 7.19
C GLN A 139 9.27 10.44 6.16
N LEU A 140 9.51 10.00 4.91
CA LEU A 140 8.47 9.81 3.90
C LEU A 140 7.29 9.09 4.59
N GLY A 141 6.05 9.52 4.35
CA GLY A 141 4.87 8.85 4.89
C GLY A 141 4.30 9.37 6.24
N ARG A 142 5.01 10.18 7.04
CA ARG A 142 4.35 10.89 8.17
C ARG A 142 4.01 12.34 7.85
N ARG A 143 4.79 12.96 6.97
CA ARG A 143 4.47 14.26 6.38
C ARG A 143 4.15 14.06 4.92
N VAL A 144 3.09 14.69 4.47
CA VAL A 144 2.70 14.69 3.06
C VAL A 144 3.49 15.77 2.34
N THR A 145 4.37 15.35 1.44
CA THR A 145 5.18 16.26 0.61
C THR A 145 4.28 17.07 -0.34
N ASP A 146 4.78 18.22 -0.81
CA ASP A 146 4.04 19.03 -1.77
C ASP A 146 3.82 18.30 -3.11
N GLY A 147 4.71 17.38 -3.48
CA GLY A 147 4.53 16.48 -4.62
C GLY A 147 3.32 15.57 -4.45
N GLU A 148 3.20 14.92 -3.29
CA GLU A 148 2.03 14.09 -2.94
C GLU A 148 0.73 14.91 -2.96
N LYS A 149 0.72 16.13 -2.40
CA LYS A 149 -0.47 17.02 -2.45
C LYS A 149 -0.90 17.34 -3.89
N ARG A 150 0.06 17.66 -4.76
CA ARG A 150 -0.22 17.96 -6.18
C ARG A 150 -0.77 16.74 -6.90
N ILE A 151 -0.20 15.56 -6.64
CA ILE A 151 -0.67 14.29 -7.21
C ILE A 151 -2.10 13.99 -6.75
N LEU A 152 -2.37 14.07 -5.44
CA LEU A 152 -3.71 13.84 -4.90
C LEU A 152 -4.74 14.77 -5.53
N LEU A 153 -4.41 16.06 -5.66
CA LEU A 153 -5.27 17.05 -6.32
C LEU A 153 -5.48 16.72 -7.80
N ALA A 154 -4.44 16.31 -8.52
CA ALA A 154 -4.53 15.93 -9.93
C ALA A 154 -5.44 14.71 -10.12
N LEU A 155 -5.24 13.66 -9.32
CA LEU A 155 -6.06 12.44 -9.33
C LEU A 155 -7.52 12.73 -8.95
N HIS A 156 -7.75 13.63 -7.99
CA HIS A 156 -9.10 14.08 -7.65
C HIS A 156 -9.76 14.82 -8.82
N LYS A 157 -9.07 15.78 -9.44
CA LYS A 157 -9.57 16.53 -10.61
C LYS A 157 -9.85 15.63 -11.81
N ALA A 158 -9.06 14.57 -11.97
CA ALA A 158 -9.24 13.56 -13.02
C ALA A 158 -10.34 12.53 -12.71
N GLY A 159 -11.01 12.62 -11.55
CA GLY A 159 -12.05 11.67 -11.15
C GLY A 159 -11.54 10.25 -10.93
N ALA A 160 -10.25 10.09 -10.61
CA ALA A 160 -9.56 8.81 -10.53
C ALA A 160 -10.05 7.93 -9.39
N TRP A 161 -10.53 8.53 -8.30
CA TRP A 161 -10.87 7.83 -7.08
C TRP A 161 -12.30 7.26 -7.11
N HIS A 162 -12.42 5.99 -6.75
CA HIS A 162 -13.67 5.36 -6.34
C HIS A 162 -13.57 5.04 -4.85
N ILE A 163 -14.07 5.96 -4.02
CA ILE A 163 -14.00 5.85 -2.57
C ILE A 163 -15.06 4.86 -2.09
N MET A 164 -14.65 3.82 -1.38
CA MET A 164 -15.56 2.82 -0.82
C MET A 164 -15.45 2.80 0.72
N PRO A 165 -16.55 2.51 1.44
CA PRO A 165 -16.53 2.42 2.91
C PRO A 165 -15.60 1.30 3.38
N PHE A 166 -15.65 0.16 2.68
CA PHE A 166 -14.75 -0.97 2.87
C PHE A 166 -14.31 -1.44 1.48
N VAL A 167 -13.01 -1.61 1.28
CA VAL A 167 -12.46 -2.27 0.10
C VAL A 167 -11.80 -3.56 0.58
N ASP A 168 -12.19 -4.69 0.02
CA ASP A 168 -11.44 -5.93 0.19
C ASP A 168 -10.17 -5.87 -0.67
N ILE A 169 -9.15 -5.20 -0.15
CA ILE A 169 -7.81 -5.16 -0.74
C ILE A 169 -6.98 -6.38 -0.34
N SER A 170 -7.54 -7.33 0.43
CA SER A 170 -6.77 -8.39 1.08
C SER A 170 -5.96 -9.21 0.07
N LEU A 171 -6.53 -9.53 -1.09
CA LEU A 171 -5.84 -10.28 -2.13
C LEU A 171 -4.63 -9.52 -2.70
N HIS A 172 -4.80 -8.23 -3.03
CA HIS A 172 -3.76 -7.38 -3.59
C HIS A 172 -2.64 -7.14 -2.57
N LEU A 173 -3.01 -6.80 -1.34
CA LEU A 173 -2.07 -6.54 -0.25
C LEU A 173 -1.30 -7.81 0.15
N GLN A 174 -1.97 -8.95 0.30
CA GLN A 174 -1.31 -10.21 0.63
C GLN A 174 -0.33 -10.65 -0.46
N THR A 175 -0.72 -10.50 -1.73
CA THR A 175 0.16 -10.86 -2.86
C THR A 175 1.39 -9.96 -2.87
N LEU A 176 1.19 -8.65 -2.71
CA LEU A 176 2.26 -7.68 -2.65
C LEU A 176 3.23 -7.97 -1.50
N LEU A 177 2.73 -8.20 -0.29
CA LEU A 177 3.57 -8.57 0.86
C LEU A 177 4.35 -9.87 0.62
N LYS A 178 3.68 -10.94 0.14
CA LYS A 178 4.32 -12.23 -0.16
C LYS A 178 5.45 -12.09 -1.18
N VAL A 179 5.26 -11.30 -2.23
CA VAL A 179 6.28 -11.13 -3.27
C VAL A 179 7.43 -10.26 -2.77
N HIS A 180 7.16 -9.19 -2.01
CA HIS A 180 8.19 -8.40 -1.35
C HIS A 180 9.09 -9.25 -0.43
N ASP A 181 8.49 -10.14 0.35
CA ASP A 181 9.21 -11.06 1.22
C ASP A 181 10.05 -12.07 0.43
N ALA A 182 9.49 -12.66 -0.63
CA ALA A 182 10.19 -13.63 -1.49
C ALA A 182 11.38 -13.01 -2.25
N GLU A 183 11.25 -11.75 -2.65
CA GLU A 183 12.26 -10.99 -3.38
C GLU A 183 13.30 -10.31 -2.48
N GLY A 184 13.19 -10.48 -1.15
CA GLY A 184 14.13 -9.91 -0.18
C GLY A 184 14.08 -8.38 -0.09
N VAL A 185 12.94 -7.77 -0.43
CA VAL A 185 12.71 -6.32 -0.34
C VAL A 185 11.52 -6.06 0.59
N PRO A 186 11.60 -6.39 1.89
CA PRO A 186 10.45 -6.28 2.78
C PRO A 186 9.98 -4.82 2.89
N LEU A 187 8.67 -4.60 2.80
CA LEU A 187 8.08 -3.26 2.98
C LEU A 187 8.00 -2.85 4.44
N GLY A 188 7.92 -3.82 5.35
CA GLY A 188 7.97 -3.57 6.77
C GLY A 188 9.39 -3.22 7.24
N ARG A 189 9.52 -2.28 8.18
CA ARG A 189 10.68 -2.29 9.09
C ARG A 189 10.66 -3.61 9.83
N GLY A 190 11.47 -4.56 9.36
CA GLY A 190 11.70 -5.79 10.08
C GLY A 190 12.17 -5.46 11.49
N GLY A 191 11.32 -5.70 12.48
CA GLY A 191 11.84 -6.33 13.68
C GLY A 191 12.57 -7.57 13.18
N ALA A 192 13.89 -7.57 13.27
CA ALA A 192 14.68 -8.75 12.97
C ALA A 192 14.13 -9.91 13.79
N LYS A 193 13.30 -10.75 13.16
CA LYS A 193 13.03 -12.12 13.59
C LYS A 193 13.52 -13.01 12.46
N THR A 194 14.83 -13.18 12.50
CA THR A 194 15.49 -14.49 12.49
C THR A 194 14.76 -15.57 11.69
N GLN A 195 15.27 -15.87 10.50
CA GLN A 195 15.40 -17.27 10.12
C GLN A 195 16.24 -17.96 11.21
N GLN A 196 15.58 -18.72 12.09
CA GLN A 196 16.23 -19.83 12.77
C GLN A 196 15.34 -21.07 12.63
N PRO A 197 15.94 -22.23 12.33
CA PRO A 197 15.22 -23.46 12.04
C PRO A 197 14.46 -23.96 13.28
N GLN A 198 13.39 -24.71 13.03
CA GLN A 198 12.75 -25.57 14.01
C GLN A 198 13.80 -26.33 14.84
N HIS A 199 13.92 -25.97 16.13
CA HIS A 199 14.13 -26.84 17.30
C HIS A 199 14.47 -25.97 18.52
N GLN A 200 13.49 -25.75 19.39
CA GLN A 200 13.55 -26.11 20.82
C GLN A 200 12.38 -25.48 21.57
N MET A 201 11.54 -26.37 22.12
CA MET A 201 10.59 -26.06 23.16
C MET A 201 11.29 -25.59 24.43
N ALA A 202 10.51 -24.85 25.22
CA ALA A 202 10.64 -24.59 26.66
C ALA A 202 11.29 -23.26 27.08
N ASN A 203 10.43 -22.47 27.74
CA ASN A 203 10.72 -21.45 28.75
C ASN A 203 10.97 -20.01 28.28
N ALA A 204 9.87 -19.25 28.18
CA ALA A 204 9.78 -17.87 28.67
C ALA A 204 8.29 -17.50 28.86
N VAL A 205 7.67 -18.04 29.90
CA VAL A 205 6.39 -17.56 30.43
C VAL A 205 6.74 -16.49 31.45
N GLU A 206 6.56 -15.22 31.10
CA GLU A 206 6.31 -14.10 32.04
C GLU A 206 6.22 -12.78 31.27
N SER A 207 5.04 -12.45 30.73
CA SER A 207 4.47 -11.09 30.68
C SER A 207 3.29 -11.01 29.71
N ASP A 208 2.16 -11.64 30.04
CA ASP A 208 0.91 -11.44 29.27
C ASP A 208 -0.35 -11.47 30.17
N THR A 209 -0.20 -11.02 31.42
CA THR A 209 -1.27 -11.02 32.41
C THR A 209 -2.30 -9.90 32.20
N THR A 210 -1.93 -8.82 31.51
CA THR A 210 -2.81 -7.70 31.17
C THR A 210 -3.67 -8.02 29.95
N LEU A 211 -3.07 -8.48 28.86
CA LEU A 211 -3.78 -8.90 27.65
C LEU A 211 -4.72 -10.07 27.90
N SER A 212 -4.30 -11.07 28.69
CA SER A 212 -5.16 -12.19 29.07
C SER A 212 -6.37 -11.76 29.91
N ARG A 213 -6.21 -10.71 30.74
CA ARG A 213 -7.30 -10.16 31.56
C ARG A 213 -8.28 -9.34 30.71
N GLU A 214 -7.79 -8.59 29.74
CA GLU A 214 -8.62 -7.84 28.79
C GLU A 214 -9.40 -8.75 27.84
N LEU A 215 -8.77 -9.82 27.34
CA LEU A 215 -9.44 -10.87 26.57
C LEU A 215 -10.54 -11.56 27.37
N GLY A 216 -10.27 -11.91 28.64
CA GLY A 216 -11.29 -12.49 29.52
C GLY A 216 -12.48 -11.55 29.80
N ALA A 217 -12.22 -10.25 29.94
CA ALA A 217 -13.27 -9.24 30.12
C ALA A 217 -14.13 -9.09 28.85
N TYR A 218 -13.51 -9.13 27.69
CA TYR A 218 -14.18 -9.06 26.40
C TYR A 218 -15.06 -10.30 26.14
N GLU A 219 -14.54 -11.51 26.41
CA GLU A 219 -15.31 -12.75 26.28
C GLU A 219 -16.49 -12.82 27.27
N ALA A 220 -16.30 -12.34 28.50
CA ALA A 220 -17.37 -12.26 29.49
C ALA A 220 -18.48 -11.27 29.08
N MET A 221 -18.10 -10.15 28.42
CA MET A 221 -19.04 -9.19 27.87
C MET A 221 -19.82 -9.79 26.69
N LYS A 222 -19.14 -10.52 25.80
CA LYS A 222 -19.75 -11.21 24.66
C LYS A 222 -20.79 -12.24 25.10
N ARG A 223 -20.47 -13.04 26.14
CA ARG A 223 -21.42 -13.97 26.79
C ARG A 223 -22.63 -13.27 27.39
N ARG A 224 -22.43 -12.14 28.08
CA ARG A 224 -23.53 -11.35 28.68
C ARG A 224 -24.48 -10.76 27.64
N LEU A 225 -23.98 -10.44 26.46
CA LEU A 225 -24.75 -9.88 25.37
C LEU A 225 -25.45 -10.94 24.52
N GLY A 226 -25.30 -12.24 24.84
CA GLY A 226 -25.92 -13.34 24.08
C GLY A 226 -25.39 -13.46 22.65
N LEU A 227 -24.19 -12.92 22.37
CA LEU A 227 -23.62 -12.83 21.02
C LEU A 227 -22.87 -14.09 20.59
N ASP A 228 -22.84 -15.13 21.42
CA ASP A 228 -22.15 -16.38 21.09
C ASP A 228 -22.96 -17.26 20.12
N ASP A 229 -24.29 -17.10 20.06
CA ASP A 229 -25.17 -17.87 19.16
C ASP A 229 -25.41 -17.19 17.80
N ALA A 230 -24.94 -15.95 17.58
CA ALA A 230 -25.21 -15.22 16.33
C ALA A 230 -24.18 -15.48 15.21
N LEU A 231 -23.08 -16.18 15.49
CA LEU A 231 -22.01 -16.46 14.51
C LEU A 231 -21.48 -17.91 14.56
N GLY A 232 -22.21 -18.84 15.18
CA GLY A 232 -21.84 -20.26 15.27
C GLY A 232 -23.02 -21.20 15.00
N GLY A 233 -23.06 -21.78 13.80
CA GLY A 233 -23.99 -22.86 13.39
C GLY A 233 -25.02 -22.38 12.38
N SER A 234 -24.88 -22.72 11.09
CA SER A 234 -25.36 -23.97 10.47
C SER A 234 -26.89 -24.07 10.45
#